data_AF-A0A1G2ZKI8-F1
#
_entry.id   AF-A0A1G2ZKI8-F1
#
_cell.length_a   1.000
_cell.length_b   1.000
_cell.length_c   1.000
_cell.angle_alpha   90.00
_cell.angle_beta   90.00
_cell.angle_gamma   90.00
#
_symmetry.space_group_name_H-M   'P 1'
#
loop_
_entity.id
_entity.type
_entity.pdbx_description
1 polymer ?
#
loop_
_entity_poly.entity_id
_entity_poly.type
_entity_poly.pdbx_seq_one_letter_code
_entity_poly.pdbx_strand_id
1 'polypeptide(L)' 'MNNLKVLINTAAITVLLICVYSFLVGNKVFKGEFDNDPIGWYFLAKGIFCSLSLYLSVRILEVLSKK' A
#
# COMPACT_ATOMS: atom_id res chain seq x y z
N MET A 1 -17.65 -7.94 -12.57
CA MET A 1 -17.06 -7.17 -11.45
C MET A 1 -16.23 -7.99 -10.47
N ASN A 2 -16.55 -9.26 -10.16
CA ASN A 2 -15.82 -10.03 -9.14
C ASN A 2 -14.33 -10.22 -9.45
N ASN A 3 -13.97 -10.54 -10.69
CA ASN A 3 -12.57 -10.72 -11.09
C ASN A 3 -11.73 -9.43 -10.98
N LEU A 4 -12.34 -8.27 -11.26
CA LEU A 4 -11.68 -6.97 -11.13
C LEU A 4 -11.39 -6.62 -9.67
N LYS A 5 -12.33 -6.95 -8.76
CA LYS A 5 -12.13 -6.77 -7.31
C LYS A 5 -10.98 -7.63 -6.80
N VAL A 6 -10.94 -8.90 -7.20
CA VAL A 6 -9.88 -9.82 -6.80
C VAL A 6 -8.53 -9.30 -7.28
N LEU A 7 -8.44 -8.88 -8.55
CA LEU A 7 -7.20 -8.36 -9.14
C LEU A 7 -6.70 -7.07 -8.46
N ILE A 8 -7.61 -6.14 -8.13
CA ILE A 8 -7.21 -4.88 -7.49
C ILE A 8 -6.86 -5.11 -6.02
N ASN A 9 -7.57 -6.02 -5.34
CA ASN A 9 -7.24 -6.39 -3.97
C ASN A 9 -5.87 -7.07 -3.89
N THR A 10 -5.56 -7.99 -4.81
CA THR A 10 -4.23 -8.62 -4.86
C THR A 10 -3.14 -7.60 -5.22
N ALA A 11 -3.40 -6.68 -6.15
CA ALA A 11 -2.46 -5.61 -6.48
C ALA A 11 -2.20 -4.68 -5.28
N ALA A 12 -3.25 -4.26 -4.56
CA ALA A 12 -3.14 -3.40 -3.38
C ALA A 12 -2.34 -4.09 -2.26
N ILE A 13 -2.59 -5.37 -1.99
CA ILE A 13 -1.84 -6.16 -1.00
C ILE A 13 -0.37 -6.29 -1.41
N THR A 14 -0.11 -6.57 -2.69
CA THR A 14 1.27 -6.73 -3.20
C THR A 14 2.07 -5.43 -3.05
N VAL A 15 1.47 -4.29 -3.43
CA VAL A 15 2.10 -2.97 -3.29
C VAL A 15 2.35 -2.64 -1.82
N LEU A 16 1.38 -2.92 -0.93
CA LEU A 16 1.55 -2.70 0.50
C LEU A 16 2.71 -3.52 1.06
N LEU A 17 2.81 -4.81 0.70
CA LEU A 17 3.90 -5.69 1.16
C LEU A 17 5.27 -5.21 0.69
N ILE A 18 5.40 -4.79 -0.57
CA ILE A 18 6.66 -4.26 -1.13
C ILE A 18 7.07 -2.99 -0.35
N CYS A 19 6.15 -2.08 -0.09
CA CYS A 19 6.46 -0.84 0.63
C CYS A 19 6.81 -1.06 2.10
N VAL A 20 6.12 -1.99 2.78
CA VAL A 20 6.47 -2.40 4.15
C VAL A 20 7.85 -3.07 4.17
N TYR A 21 8.16 -3.93 3.21
CA TYR A 21 9.47 -4.56 3.09
C TYR A 21 10.58 -3.52 2.85
N SER A 22 10.38 -2.59 1.91
CA SER A 22 11.35 -1.51 1.67
C SER A 22 11.56 -0.62 2.89
N PHE A 23 10.52 -0.35 3.68
CA PHE A 23 10.64 0.36 4.95
C PHE A 23 11.45 -0.44 5.98
N LEU A 24 11.15 -1.72 6.14
CA LEU A 24 11.83 -2.61 7.08
C LEU A 24 13.29 -2.91 6.72
N VAL A 25 13.64 -2.89 5.44
CA VAL A 25 15.03 -3.04 4.96
C VAL A 25 15.78 -1.73 5.06
N GLY A 26 15.14 -0.61 4.68
CA GLY A 26 15.73 0.72 4.74
C GLY A 26 15.91 1.23 6.17
N ASN A 27 15.24 0.63 7.14
CA ASN A 27 15.24 1.07 8.52
C ASN A 27 15.71 -0.09 9.42
N LYS A 28 16.60 0.15 10.40
CA LYS A 28 17.16 -0.91 11.25
C LYS A 28 16.18 -1.35 12.36
N VAL A 29 14.89 -1.41 12.04
CA VAL A 29 13.80 -1.63 13.00
C VAL A 29 13.97 -2.94 13.78
N PHE A 30 14.48 -3.98 13.11
CA PHE A 30 14.74 -5.28 13.74
C PHE A 30 15.93 -5.30 14.71
N LYS A 31 16.78 -4.26 14.69
CA LYS A 31 17.86 -4.08 15.67
C LYS A 31 17.44 -3.20 16.86
N GLY A 32 16.19 -2.72 16.90
CA GLY A 32 15.71 -1.79 17.92
C GLY A 32 16.18 -0.34 17.73
N GLU A 33 16.92 -0.07 16.66
CA GLU A 33 17.35 1.27 16.26
C GLU A 33 16.29 1.88 15.34
N PHE A 34 15.47 2.79 15.87
CA PHE A 34 14.60 3.65 15.05
C PHE A 34 15.43 4.83 14.55
N ASP A 35 16.29 4.56 13.57
CA ASP A 35 16.90 5.64 12.80
C ASP A 35 15.77 6.35 12.03
N ASN A 36 15.68 7.66 12.19
CA ASN A 36 14.73 8.49 11.43
C ASN A 36 15.25 8.65 9.99
N ASP A 37 15.33 7.54 9.26
CA ASP A 37 15.74 7.57 7.86
C ASP A 37 14.58 8.14 7.02
N PRO A 38 14.69 9.38 6.53
CA PRO A 38 13.61 10.08 5.86
C PRO A 38 13.20 9.35 4.56
N ILE A 39 14.11 8.58 3.96
CA ILE A 39 13.84 7.83 2.73
C ILE A 39 12.95 6.64 3.05
N GLY A 40 13.25 5.88 4.11
CA GLY A 40 12.43 4.75 4.55
C GLY A 40 10.98 5.18 4.82
N TRP A 41 10.81 6.22 5.64
CA TRP A 41 9.49 6.77 5.97
C TRP A 41 8.74 7.31 4.74
N TYR A 42 9.45 7.95 3.81
CA TYR A 42 8.86 8.39 2.54
C TYR A 42 8.30 7.21 1.73
N PHE A 43 9.03 6.10 1.62
CA PHE A 43 8.56 4.90 0.93
C PHE A 43 7.36 4.24 1.60
N LEU A 44 7.33 4.20 2.93
CA LEU A 44 6.18 3.68 3.68
C LEU A 44 4.93 4.54 3.45
N ALA A 45 5.05 5.86 3.64
CA ALA A 45 3.92 6.79 3.47
C ALA A 45 3.37 6.75 2.04
N LYS A 46 4.26 6.72 1.03
CA LYS A 46 3.87 6.62 -0.38
C LYS A 46 3.19 5.28 -0.69
N GLY A 47 3.67 4.19 -0.10
CA GLY A 47 3.07 2.87 -0.23
C GLY A 47 1.65 2.77 0.33
N ILE A 48 1.47 3.28 1.55
CA ILE A 48 0.16 3.33 2.22
C ILE A 48 -0.80 4.17 1.37
N PHE A 49 -0.37 5.35 0.90
CA PHE A 49 -1.22 6.22 0.08
C PHE A 49 -1.63 5.55 -1.24
N CYS A 50 -0.69 4.86 -1.90
CA CYS A 50 -0.96 4.19 -3.17
C CYS A 50 -1.94 3.01 -3.01
N SER A 51 -1.75 2.19 -1.96
CA SER A 51 -2.66 1.07 -1.66
C SER A 51 -4.08 1.57 -1.31
N LEU A 52 -4.19 2.65 -0.53
CA LEU A 52 -5.46 3.28 -0.17
C LEU A 52 -6.17 3.87 -1.39
N SER A 53 -5.43 4.53 -2.29
CA SER A 53 -5.98 5.09 -3.53
C SER A 53 -6.56 4.03 -4.46
N LEU A 54 -5.89 2.89 -4.61
CA LEU A 54 -6.38 1.73 -5.37
C LEU A 54 -7.68 1.19 -4.77
N TYR A 55 -7.73 1.03 -3.45
CA TYR A 55 -8.93 0.56 -2.75
C TYR A 55 -10.11 1.54 -2.92
N LEU A 56 -9.90 2.84 -2.72
CA LEU A 56 -10.93 3.87 -2.88
C LEU A 56 -11.48 3.92 -4.30
N SER A 57 -10.60 3.80 -5.31
CA SER A 57 -10.99 3.78 -6.72
C SER A 57 -11.97 2.65 -7.02
N VAL A 58 -11.76 1.46 -6.45
CA VAL A 58 -12.71 0.33 -6.57
C VAL A 58 -14.05 0.65 -5.94
N ARG A 59 -14.06 1.24 -4.74
CA ARG A 59 -15.31 1.58 -4.03
C ARG A 59 -16.11 2.63 -4.79
N ILE A 60 -15.45 3.62 -5.39
CA ILE A 60 -16.10 4.63 -6.24
C ILE A 60 -16.70 3.99 -7.49
N LEU A 61 -15.95 3.10 -8.16
CA LEU A 61 -16.44 2.32 -9.30
C LEU A 61 -17.65 1.44 -8.92
N GLU A 62 -17.68 0.84 -7.74
CA GLU A 62 -18.85 0.09 -7.26
C GLU A 62 -20.09 0.98 -7.09
N VAL A 63 -19.92 2.18 -6.55
CA VAL A 63 -21.02 3.14 -6.35
C VAL A 63 -21.55 3.65 -7.69
N LEU A 64 -20.64 3.98 -8.63
CA LEU A 64 -21.01 4.40 -9.98
C LEU A 64 -21.68 3.30 -10.79
N SER A 65 -21.20 2.06 -10.69
CA SER A 65 -21.74 0.92 -11.44
C SER A 65 -23.04 0.35 -10.87
N LYS A 66 -23.42 0.71 -9.64
CA LYS A 66 -24.73 0.38 -9.04
C LYS A 66 -25.82 1.40 -9.36
N LYS A 67 -25.47 2.51 -10.00
CA LYS A 67 -26.42 3.51 -10.51
C LYS A 67 -26.74 3.21 -11.97
#